data_AF-A0A960DE49-F1
#
_entry.id   AF-A0A960DE49-F1
#
_cell.length_a   1.000
_cell.length_b   1.000
_cell.length_c   1.000
_cell.angle_alpha   90.00
_cell.angle_beta   90.00
_cell.angle_gamma   90.00
#
_symmetry.space_group_name_H-M   'P 1'
#
loop_
_entity.id
_entity.type
_entity.pdbx_description
1 polymer ?
#
loop_
_entity_poly.entity_id
_entity_poly.type
_entity_poly.pdbx_seq_one_letter_code
_entity_poly.pdbx_strand_id
1 'polypeptide(L)' 'MFESARLTDAHTLEGFDCGKESLNTWLIAHARRADRSGVAHVYVWTPLGEQKVSAYFAICPTEVVRNDDGLSGSMAAGY' A
#
# COMPACT_ATOMS: atom_id res chain seq x y z
N MET A 1 -21.84 3.43 -5.36
CA MET A 1 -20.98 4.18 -4.44
C MET A 1 -19.93 3.23 -3.89
N PHE A 2 -18.71 3.71 -3.67
CA PHE A 2 -17.59 2.90 -3.22
C PHE A 2 -17.23 3.22 -1.78
N GLU A 3 -16.67 2.25 -1.06
CA GLU A 3 -16.06 2.43 0.25
C GLU A 3 -14.58 2.06 0.19
N SER A 4 -13.76 2.71 1.03
CA SER A 4 -12.34 2.40 1.15
C SER A 4 -12.03 1.85 2.54
N ALA A 5 -11.30 0.73 2.58
CA ALA A 5 -10.87 0.08 3.80
C ALA A 5 -9.47 -0.51 3.64
N ARG A 6 -8.82 -0.82 4.77
CA ARG A 6 -7.54 -1.55 4.77
C ARG A 6 -7.74 -2.95 4.19
N LEU A 7 -6.77 -3.45 3.43
CA LEU A 7 -6.83 -4.78 2.82
C LEU A 7 -6.94 -5.86 3.90
N THR A 8 -7.89 -6.79 3.70
CA THR A 8 -8.13 -7.94 4.59
C THR A 8 -8.40 -9.20 3.77
N ASP A 9 -8.47 -10.35 4.45
CA ASP A 9 -8.79 -11.62 3.80
C ASP A 9 -10.22 -11.71 3.25
N ALA A 10 -11.12 -10.83 3.69
CA ALA A 10 -12.50 -10.77 3.20
C ALA A 10 -12.61 -10.21 1.77
N HIS A 11 -11.61 -9.44 1.32
CA HIS A 11 -11.61 -8.83 0.00
C HIS A 11 -11.25 -9.83 -1.09
N THR A 12 -12.04 -9.83 -2.16
CA THR A 12 -11.85 -10.65 -3.36
C THR A 12 -10.92 -9.93 -4.34
N LEU A 13 -9.76 -10.53 -4.60
CA LEU A 13 -8.72 -9.99 -5.50
C LEU A 13 -8.70 -10.70 -6.85
N GLU A 14 -9.36 -11.84 -6.96
CA GLU A 14 -9.45 -12.65 -8.16
C GLU A 14 -10.10 -11.85 -9.30
N GLY A 15 -9.44 -11.82 -10.45
CA GLY A 15 -9.90 -11.07 -11.61
C GLY A 15 -9.73 -9.55 -11.50
N PHE A 16 -8.99 -9.04 -10.50
CA PHE A 16 -8.57 -7.64 -10.48
C PHE A 16 -7.66 -7.34 -11.67
N ASP A 17 -8.02 -6.31 -12.44
CA ASP A 17 -7.22 -5.84 -13.56
C ASP A 17 -7.33 -4.31 -13.70
N CYS A 18 -6.23 -3.60 -13.48
CA CYS A 18 -6.12 -2.15 -13.71
C CYS A 18 -5.43 -1.80 -15.03
N GLY A 19 -5.22 -2.77 -15.93
CA GLY A 19 -4.52 -2.61 -17.20
C GLY A 19 -2.99 -2.64 -17.07
N LYS A 20 -2.45 -2.82 -15.85
CA LYS A 20 -1.00 -2.94 -15.60
C LYS A 20 -0.69 -4.22 -14.83
N GLU A 21 -0.24 -5.23 -15.57
CA GLU A 21 0.00 -6.59 -15.07
C GLU A 21 0.90 -6.65 -13.81
N SER A 22 1.93 -5.80 -13.74
CA SER A 22 2.81 -5.75 -12.57
C SER A 22 2.10 -5.27 -11.30
N LEU A 23 1.13 -4.36 -11.42
CA LEU A 23 0.30 -3.92 -10.30
C LEU A 23 -0.73 -4.99 -9.92
N ASN A 24 -1.36 -5.63 -10.90
CA ASN A 24 -2.30 -6.74 -10.67
C ASN A 24 -1.62 -7.88 -9.90
N THR A 25 -0.45 -8.31 -10.38
CA THR A 25 0.35 -9.38 -9.78
C THR A 25 0.77 -9.02 -8.36
N TRP A 26 1.21 -7.77 -8.14
CA TRP A 26 1.62 -7.34 -6.81
C TRP A 26 0.45 -7.34 -5.82
N LEU A 27 -0.73 -6.85 -6.23
CA LEU A 27 -1.92 -6.88 -5.38
C LEU A 27 -2.28 -8.32 -4.98
N ILE A 28 -2.32 -9.23 -5.95
CA ILE A 28 -2.76 -10.62 -5.75
C ILE A 28 -1.74 -11.43 -4.93
N ALA A 29 -0.44 -11.30 -5.22
CA ALA A 29 0.59 -12.16 -4.66
C ALA A 29 1.33 -11.58 -3.44
N HIS A 30 1.37 -10.25 -3.27
CA HIS A 30 2.29 -9.61 -2.32
C HIS A 30 1.64 -8.63 -1.35
N ALA A 31 0.57 -7.93 -1.73
CA ALA A 31 0.00 -6.84 -0.94
C ALA A 31 -0.39 -7.25 0.49
N ARG A 32 -1.01 -8.42 0.68
CA ARG A 32 -1.38 -8.91 2.03
C ARG A 32 -0.17 -9.11 2.94
N ARG A 33 0.93 -9.64 2.38
CA ARG A 33 2.18 -9.82 3.14
C ARG A 33 2.79 -8.46 3.49
N ALA A 34 2.83 -7.53 2.53
CA ALA A 34 3.38 -6.20 2.74
C ALA A 34 2.60 -5.40 3.81
N ASP A 35 1.27 -5.51 3.82
CA ASP A 35 0.41 -4.89 4.83
C ASP A 35 0.63 -5.46 6.23
N ARG A 36 0.65 -6.80 6.34
CA ARG A 36 0.87 -7.46 7.63
C ARG A 36 2.26 -7.22 8.19
N SER A 37 3.29 -7.07 7.35
CA SER A 37 4.65 -6.81 7.80
C SER A 37 4.96 -5.33 8.04
N GLY A 38 4.02 -4.42 7.76
CA GLY A 38 4.23 -2.97 7.89
C GLY A 38 5.16 -2.37 6.82
N VAL A 39 5.50 -3.11 5.76
CA VAL A 39 6.33 -2.59 4.65
C VAL A 39 5.53 -1.58 3.83
N ALA A 40 4.24 -1.80 3.68
CA ALA A 40 3.31 -0.86 3.08
C ALA A 40 1.94 -1.03 3.72
N HIS A 41 1.20 0.05 3.97
CA HIS A 41 -0.21 -0.04 4.32
C HIS A 41 -1.06 -0.01 3.05
N VAL A 42 -1.85 -1.06 2.83
CA VAL A 42 -2.61 -1.25 1.59
C VAL A 42 -4.10 -1.03 1.85
N TYR A 43 -4.71 -0.20 1.02
CA TYR A 43 -6.12 0.14 1.06
C TYR A 43 -6.77 -0.21 -0.26
N VAL A 44 -7.98 -0.72 -0.20
CA VAL A 44 -8.77 -1.13 -1.37
C VAL A 44 -10.10 -0.41 -1.39
N TRP A 45 -10.69 -0.34 -2.58
CA TRP A 45 -12.03 0.21 -2.80
C TRP A 45 -12.95 -0.89 -3.31
N THR A 46 -14.13 -1.01 -2.69
CA THR A 46 -15.18 -1.96 -3.09
C THR A 46 -16.49 -1.21 -3.32
N PRO A 47 -17.37 -1.71 -4.20
CA PRO A 47 -18.76 -1.29 -4.20
C PRO A 47 -19.38 -1.55 -2.82
N LEU A 48 -20.27 -0.66 -2.36
CA LEU A 48 -20.95 -0.82 -1.07
C LEU A 48 -21.64 -2.19 -0.97
N GLY A 49 -21.32 -2.94 0.09
CA GLY A 49 -21.89 -4.26 0.35
C GLY A 49 -21.25 -5.40 -0.44
N GLU A 50 -20.24 -5.12 -1.25
CA GLU A 50 -19.47 -6.11 -2.00
C GLU A 50 -18.04 -6.21 -1.46
N GLN A 51 -17.39 -7.34 -1.74
CA GLN A 51 -15.99 -7.58 -1.39
C GLN A 51 -15.04 -7.49 -2.59
N LYS A 52 -15.60 -7.26 -3.79
CA LYS A 52 -14.83 -7.23 -5.03
C LYS A 52 -14.04 -5.93 -5.13
N VAL A 53 -12.72 -6.06 -5.18
CA VAL A 53 -11.83 -4.90 -5.29
C VAL A 53 -11.92 -4.27 -6.68
N SER A 54 -12.14 -2.96 -6.70
CA SER A 54 -12.23 -2.15 -7.93
C SER A 54 -11.03 -1.22 -8.10
N ALA A 55 -10.35 -0.86 -7.00
CA ALA A 55 -9.11 -0.08 -7.01
C ALA A 55 -8.32 -0.34 -5.72
N TYR A 56 -7.04 -0.02 -5.72
CA TYR A 56 -6.21 -0.04 -4.51
C TYR A 56 -5.15 1.05 -4.54
N PHE A 57 -4.65 1.40 -3.36
CA PHE A 57 -3.43 2.18 -3.20
C PHE A 57 -2.61 1.63 -2.02
N ALA A 58 -1.31 1.88 -2.02
CA ALA A 58 -0.40 1.46 -0.97
C ALA A 58 0.48 2.64 -0.53
N ILE A 59 0.64 2.80 0.79
CA ILE A 59 1.53 3.81 1.39
C ILE A 59 2.71 3.07 1.99
N CYS A 60 3.91 3.32 1.48
CA CYS A 60 5.14 2.74 2.01
C CYS A 60 5.79 3.75 2.97
N PRO A 61 5.76 3.51 4.29
CA PRO A 61 6.52 4.33 5.22
C PRO A 61 8.02 4.19 4.90
N THR A 62 8.73 5.30 4.92
CA THR A 62 10.20 5.34 4.83
C THR A 62 10.75 6.11 6.01
N GLU A 63 11.91 5.70 6.50
CA GLU A 63 12.62 6.37 7.58
C GLU A 63 13.86 7.05 7.01
N VAL A 64 14.15 8.26 7.49
CA VAL A 64 15.41 8.95 7.23
C VAL A 64 16.32 8.72 8.42
N VAL A 65 17.32 7.84 8.24
CA VAL A 65 18.33 7.57 9.26
C VAL A 65 19.45 8.62 9.15
N ARG A 66 19.33 9.68 9.95
CA ARG A 66 20.22 10.85 9.87
C ARG A 66 21.68 10.59 10.27
N ASN A 67 21.96 9.51 11.00
CA ASN A 67 23.35 9.17 11.33
C ASN A 67 24.12 8.65 10.11
N ASP A 68 23.41 8.15 9.10
CA ASP A 68 24.01 7.46 7.96
C ASP A 68 23.94 8.29 6.66
N ASP A 69 23.31 9.48 6.71
CA ASP A 69 23.15 10.37 5.56
C ASP A 69 24.37 11.29 5.30
N GLY A 70 25.36 11.26 6.20
CA GLY A 70 26.60 12.03 6.09
C GLY A 70 26.43 13.54 6.28
N LEU A 71 25.26 14.01 6.71
CA LEU A 71 25.00 15.42 6.98
C LEU A 71 25.30 15.74 8.45
N SER A 72 25.98 16.86 8.70
CA SER A 72 26.15 17.33 10.08
C SER A 72 24.79 17.73 10.66
N GLY A 73 24.59 17.54 11.98
CA GLY A 73 23.32 17.88 12.63
C GLY A 73 22.86 19.34 12.40
N SER A 74 23.81 20.25 12.15
CA SER A 74 23.54 21.66 11.80
C SER A 74 22.95 21.86 10.39
N MET A 75 23.19 20.95 9.46
CA MET A 75 22.63 20.95 8.09
C MET A 75 21.29 20.20 8.02
N ALA A 76 21.01 19.38 9.04
CA ALA A 76 19.91 18.43 9.06
C ALA A 76 18.63 19.03 9.70
N ALA A 77 18.78 20.06 10.54
CA ALA A 77 17.66 20.84 11.06
C ALA A 77 17.20 21.82 9.97
N GLY A 78 16.08 21.53 9.32
CA GLY A 78 15.41 22.49 8.45
C GLY A 78 15.14 23.80 9.20
N TYR A 79 15.16 24.91 8.46
CA TYR A 79 14.95 26.27 8.97
C TYR A 79 13.64 26.42 9.76
#